data_AF-A0A519Q172-F1
#
_entry.id   AF-A0A519Q172-F1
#
_cell.length_a   1.000
_cell.length_b   1.000
_cell.length_c   1.000
_cell.angle_alpha   90.00
_cell.angle_beta   90.00
_cell.angle_gamma   90.00
#
_symmetry.space_group_name_H-M   'P 1'
#
loop_
_entity.id
_entity.type
_entity.pdbx_description
1 polymer ?
#
loop_
_entity_poly.entity_id
_entity_poly.type
_entity_poly.pdbx_seq_one_letter_code
_entity_poly.pdbx_strand_id
1 'polypeptide(L)'
;MTDDAPTPAPETKTAKPAWLNGARAGYLALGLSVIALGFSVAPYFSAGESNVRSYLLEHPEVLQEAEQALQTKAAEASVEETNQAAAANAGLLAPDARDPAFGPANAKVTVIEFFDFRCPGCKAVAHDYRALMAAHPEVRFVFKDWPILDRGDDITSQYAARAALAAHQQGKYLEVYDALMT
;
A
#
# COMPACT_ATOMS: atom_id res chain seq x y z
N MET A 1 17.07 42.95 -68.65
CA MET A 1 17.87 43.41 -67.50
C MET A 1 18.60 42.22 -66.96
N THR A 2 19.92 42.33 -66.97
CA THR A 2 20.92 41.46 -66.34
C THR A 2 20.80 41.54 -64.81
N ASP A 3 20.87 40.40 -64.16
CA ASP A 3 21.20 40.20 -62.74
C ASP A 3 21.62 38.71 -62.70
N ASP A 4 22.88 38.30 -62.78
CA ASP A 4 24.11 38.66 -62.06
C ASP A 4 24.06 38.45 -60.54
N ALA A 5 24.42 37.19 -60.18
CA ALA A 5 25.21 36.76 -59.03
C ALA A 5 24.51 36.57 -57.66
N PRO A 6 25.05 35.76 -56.71
CA PRO A 6 26.32 35.03 -56.77
C PRO A 6 26.24 33.52 -56.42
N THR A 7 27.21 32.78 -56.97
CA THR A 7 27.62 31.42 -56.58
C THR A 7 28.09 31.38 -55.12
N PRO A 8 27.78 30.34 -54.33
CA PRO A 8 28.23 30.22 -52.94
C PRO A 8 29.77 30.13 -52.86
N ALA A 9 30.34 30.76 -51.84
CA ALA A 9 31.78 30.71 -51.56
C ALA A 9 32.25 29.27 -51.24
N PRO A 10 33.50 28.91 -51.58
CA PRO A 10 34.03 27.57 -51.30
C PRO A 10 34.30 27.38 -49.80
N GLU A 11 33.88 26.23 -49.27
CA GLU A 11 34.14 25.83 -47.89
C GLU A 11 35.63 25.63 -47.63
N THR A 12 36.15 26.34 -46.63
CA THR A 12 37.52 26.19 -46.16
C THR A 12 37.64 24.91 -45.34
N LYS A 13 38.27 23.86 -45.90
CA LYS A 13 38.63 22.65 -45.14
C LYS A 13 39.63 22.99 -44.05
N THR A 14 39.17 22.96 -42.80
CA THR A 14 40.02 23.17 -41.62
C THR A 14 41.03 22.04 -41.51
N ALA A 15 42.32 22.35 -41.65
CA ALA A 15 43.39 21.38 -41.50
C ALA A 15 43.46 20.89 -40.05
N LYS A 16 43.37 19.57 -39.85
CA LYS A 16 43.54 18.96 -38.53
C LYS A 16 45.00 19.13 -38.08
N PRO A 17 45.26 19.56 -36.84
CA PRO A 17 46.62 19.87 -36.40
C PRO A 17 47.45 18.58 -36.23
N ALA A 18 48.72 18.65 -36.66
CA ALA A 18 49.61 17.49 -36.85
C ALA A 18 49.98 16.69 -35.58
N TRP A 19 49.67 17.20 -34.39
CA TRP A 19 49.92 16.50 -33.11
C TRP A 19 48.96 15.33 -32.84
N LEU A 20 47.90 15.19 -33.66
CA LEU A 20 46.90 14.13 -33.53
C LEU A 20 47.23 12.85 -34.32
N ASN A 21 48.29 12.83 -35.13
CA ASN A 21 48.66 11.66 -35.93
C ASN A 21 49.81 10.88 -35.29
N GLY A 22 49.47 9.90 -34.46
CA GLY A 22 50.42 8.90 -33.98
C GLY A 22 49.97 8.23 -32.69
N ALA A 23 50.53 7.04 -32.41
CA ALA A 23 50.22 6.23 -31.24
C ALA A 23 50.22 7.02 -29.91
N ARG A 24 51.00 8.12 -29.83
CA ARG A 24 51.04 9.06 -28.70
C ARG A 24 49.69 9.74 -28.40
N ALA A 25 48.89 10.10 -29.40
CA ALA A 25 47.56 10.66 -29.20
C ALA A 25 46.58 9.59 -28.66
N GLY A 26 46.74 8.33 -29.12
CA GLY A 26 46.02 7.18 -28.58
C GLY A 26 46.35 6.90 -27.12
N TYR A 27 47.64 6.90 -26.75
CA TYR A 27 48.07 6.73 -25.36
C TYR A 27 47.62 7.88 -24.44
N LEU A 28 47.60 9.12 -24.94
CA LEU A 28 47.05 10.26 -24.20
C LEU A 28 45.54 10.13 -23.98
N ALA A 29 44.79 9.74 -25.01
CA ALA A 29 43.35 9.50 -24.90
C ALA A 29 43.04 8.33 -23.94
N LEU A 30 43.83 7.26 -23.99
CA LEU A 30 43.67 6.10 -23.11
C LEU A 30 44.04 6.46 -21.65
N GLY A 31 45.12 7.22 -21.45
CA GLY A 31 45.52 7.73 -20.16
C GLY A 31 44.47 8.66 -19.54
N LEU A 32 43.92 9.60 -20.32
CA LEU A 32 42.81 10.46 -19.91
C LEU A 32 41.55 9.66 -19.57
N SER A 33 41.23 8.63 -20.36
CA SER A 33 40.07 7.77 -20.11
C SER A 33 40.25 6.95 -18.83
N VAL A 34 41.44 6.43 -18.56
CA VAL A 34 41.76 5.69 -17.32
C VAL A 34 41.71 6.60 -16.10
N ILE A 35 42.19 7.84 -16.21
CA ILE A 35 42.12 8.83 -15.13
C ILE A 35 40.67 9.26 -14.87
N ALA A 36 39.89 9.49 -15.93
CA ALA A 36 38.47 9.80 -15.82
C ALA A 36 37.69 8.64 -15.19
N LEU A 37 37.98 7.40 -15.58
CA LEU A 37 37.44 6.22 -14.93
C LEU A 37 37.84 6.20 -13.45
N GLY A 38 39.13 6.36 -13.15
CA GLY A 38 39.65 6.41 -11.79
C GLY A 38 38.94 7.42 -10.90
N PHE A 39 38.69 8.64 -11.40
CA PHE A 39 37.92 9.66 -10.67
C PHE A 39 36.45 9.29 -10.50
N SER A 40 35.82 8.70 -11.52
CA SER A 40 34.42 8.29 -11.46
C SER A 40 34.17 7.11 -10.52
N VAL A 41 35.16 6.20 -10.36
CA VAL A 41 35.02 5.03 -9.48
C VAL A 41 35.67 5.25 -8.10
N ALA A 42 36.58 6.22 -7.93
CA ALA A 42 37.20 6.57 -6.65
C ALA A 42 36.23 6.72 -5.45
N PRO A 43 35.08 7.43 -5.56
CA PRO A 43 34.15 7.56 -4.44
C PRO A 43 33.53 6.22 -4.03
N TYR A 44 33.41 5.26 -4.94
CA TYR A 44 32.89 3.92 -4.62
C TYR A 44 33.89 3.05 -3.84
N PHE A 45 35.20 3.29 -4.01
CA PHE A 45 36.24 2.56 -3.28
C PHE A 45 36.53 3.17 -1.90
N SER A 46 36.33 4.47 -1.69
CA SER A 46 36.60 5.13 -0.40
C SER A 46 35.38 5.30 0.50
N ALA A 47 34.15 5.22 -0.03
CA ALA A 47 32.92 5.43 0.75
C ALA A 47 32.23 4.14 1.24
N GLY A 48 32.78 2.97 0.92
CA GLY A 48 31.98 1.73 0.82
C GLY A 48 31.47 1.08 2.11
N GLU A 49 32.17 1.16 3.25
CA GLU A 49 31.73 0.44 4.46
C GLU A 49 31.94 1.19 5.78
N SER A 50 33.08 1.87 5.96
CA SER A 50 33.35 2.59 7.21
C SER A 50 32.47 3.82 7.37
N ASN A 51 32.13 4.52 6.28
CA ASN A 51 31.40 5.78 6.30
C ASN A 51 29.89 5.59 6.52
N VAL A 52 29.28 4.59 5.87
CA VAL A 52 27.85 4.27 6.11
C VAL A 52 27.67 3.72 7.53
N ARG A 53 28.56 2.81 7.96
CA ARG A 53 28.49 2.26 9.32
C ARG A 53 28.72 3.32 10.38
N SER A 54 29.71 4.21 10.22
CA SER A 54 29.93 5.31 11.19
C SER A 54 28.74 6.25 11.21
N TYR A 55 28.21 6.63 10.05
CA TYR A 55 27.03 7.48 9.96
C TYR A 55 25.81 6.87 10.64
N LEU A 56 25.51 5.59 10.41
CA LEU A 56 24.39 4.90 11.07
C LEU A 56 24.58 4.75 12.59
N LEU A 57 25.83 4.67 13.07
CA LEU A 57 26.13 4.66 14.51
C LEU A 57 26.09 6.06 15.13
N GLU A 58 26.44 7.10 14.37
CA GLU A 58 26.32 8.51 14.77
C GLU A 58 24.86 9.02 14.69
N HIS A 59 24.03 8.37 13.87
CA HIS A 59 22.63 8.71 13.62
C HIS A 59 21.72 7.46 13.68
N PRO A 60 21.55 6.84 14.86
CA PRO A 60 20.72 5.65 15.02
C PRO A 60 19.23 5.86 14.67
N GLU A 61 18.76 7.11 14.68
CA GLU A 61 17.39 7.48 14.32
C GLU A 61 17.05 7.07 12.87
N VAL A 62 18.05 7.08 11.97
CA VAL A 62 17.88 6.67 10.57
C VAL A 62 17.39 5.23 10.46
N LEU A 63 17.83 4.35 11.36
CA LEU A 63 17.39 2.95 11.36
C LEU A 63 15.94 2.82 11.87
N GLN A 64 15.56 3.61 12.87
CA GLN A 64 14.18 3.63 13.38
C GLN A 64 13.22 4.21 12.33
N GLU A 65 13.61 5.29 11.66
CA GLU A 65 12.84 5.89 10.57
C GLU A 65 12.72 4.96 9.37
N ALA A 66 13.81 4.26 9.01
CA ALA A 66 13.79 3.26 7.95
C ALA A 66 12.84 2.10 8.28
N GLU A 67 12.86 1.59 9.52
CA GLU A 67 11.92 0.56 9.96
C GLU A 67 10.48 1.06 9.93
N GLN A 68 10.20 2.25 10.47
CA GLN A 68 8.86 2.82 10.46
C GLN A 68 8.35 3.07 9.03
N ALA A 69 9.22 3.55 8.14
CA ALA A 69 8.90 3.74 6.73
C ALA A 69 8.62 2.40 6.02
N LEU A 70 9.39 1.35 6.32
CA LEU A 70 9.13 0.00 5.81
C LEU A 70 7.81 -0.57 6.33
N GLN A 71 7.52 -0.42 7.62
CA GLN A 71 6.25 -0.83 8.23
C GLN A 71 5.07 -0.10 7.62
N THR A 72 5.18 1.22 7.42
CA THR A 72 4.14 2.03 6.78
C THR A 72 3.89 1.56 5.35
N LYS A 73 4.96 1.37 4.57
CA LYS A 73 4.87 0.87 3.20
C LYS A 73 4.24 -0.54 3.13
N ALA A 74 4.58 -1.41 4.09
CA ALA A 74 3.98 -2.73 4.19
C ALA A 74 2.49 -2.67 4.56
N ALA A 75 2.10 -1.77 5.47
CA ALA A 75 0.71 -1.55 5.84
C ALA A 75 -0.11 -1.00 4.66
N GLU A 76 0.42 -0.02 3.93
CA GLU A 76 -0.21 0.52 2.72
C GLU A 76 -0.38 -0.56 1.63
N ALA A 77 0.66 -1.37 1.39
CA ALA A 77 0.60 -2.47 0.45
C ALA A 77 -0.46 -3.52 0.85
N SER A 78 -0.57 -3.82 2.16
CA SER A 78 -1.60 -4.72 2.69
C SER A 78 -3.02 -4.17 2.50
N VAL A 79 -3.22 -2.87 2.71
CA VAL A 79 -4.51 -2.20 2.46
C VAL A 79 -4.87 -2.25 0.97
N GLU A 80 -3.90 -1.96 0.09
CA GLU A 80 -4.13 -2.01 -1.35
C GLU A 80 -4.45 -3.43 -1.83
N GLU A 81 -3.73 -4.44 -1.35
CA GLU A 81 -4.04 -5.85 -1.63
C GLU A 81 -5.46 -6.22 -1.18
N THR A 82 -5.84 -5.81 0.04
CA THR A 82 -7.19 -6.03 0.57
C THR A 82 -8.25 -5.34 -0.29
N ASN A 83 -8.03 -4.09 -0.70
CA ASN A 83 -8.94 -3.33 -1.56
C ASN A 83 -9.10 -3.98 -2.93
N GLN A 84 -8.00 -4.45 -3.53
CA GLN A 84 -8.03 -5.17 -4.79
C GLN A 84 -8.81 -6.49 -4.67
N ALA A 85 -8.57 -7.25 -3.60
CA ALA A 85 -9.31 -8.48 -3.34
C ALA A 85 -10.81 -8.22 -3.10
N ALA A 86 -11.14 -7.17 -2.35
CA ALA A 86 -12.53 -6.75 -2.12
C ALA A 86 -13.22 -6.31 -3.41
N ALA A 87 -12.55 -5.52 -4.26
CA ALA A 87 -13.06 -5.09 -5.55
C ALA A 87 -13.28 -6.27 -6.51
N ALA A 88 -12.35 -7.22 -6.54
CA ALA A 88 -12.47 -8.44 -7.34
C ALA A 88 -13.62 -9.35 -6.86
N ASN A 89 -14.00 -9.27 -5.59
CA ASN A 89 -15.01 -10.09 -4.95
C ASN A 89 -16.20 -9.28 -4.42
N ALA A 90 -16.55 -8.16 -5.06
CA ALA A 90 -17.57 -7.23 -4.57
C ALA A 90 -18.92 -7.90 -4.25
N GLY A 91 -19.27 -8.97 -4.97
CA GLY A 91 -20.50 -9.75 -4.71
C GLY A 91 -20.52 -10.45 -3.35
N LEU A 92 -19.36 -10.86 -2.79
CA LEU A 92 -19.27 -11.46 -1.45
C LEU A 92 -19.52 -10.42 -0.34
N LEU A 93 -19.27 -9.15 -0.66
CA LEU A 93 -19.46 -8.02 0.24
C LEU A 93 -20.79 -7.29 -0.03
N ALA A 94 -21.60 -7.75 -0.98
CA ALA A 94 -22.90 -7.14 -1.22
C ALA A 94 -23.87 -7.48 -0.07
N PRO A 95 -24.58 -6.50 0.52
CA PRO A 95 -25.65 -6.78 1.46
C PRO A 95 -26.78 -7.57 0.79
N ASP A 96 -27.14 -8.70 1.38
CA ASP A 96 -28.27 -9.55 1.00
C ASP A 96 -29.52 -9.10 1.78
N ALA A 97 -30.71 -9.34 1.22
CA ALA A 97 -31.98 -9.01 1.88
C ALA A 97 -32.20 -9.77 3.21
N ARG A 98 -31.49 -10.88 3.42
CA ARG A 98 -31.53 -11.69 4.64
C ARG A 98 -30.56 -11.20 5.72
N ASP A 99 -29.64 -10.31 5.38
CA ASP A 99 -28.68 -9.79 6.35
C ASP A 99 -29.37 -8.82 7.32
N PRO A 100 -29.07 -8.90 8.63
CA PRO A 100 -29.43 -7.84 9.56
C PRO A 100 -28.71 -6.55 9.17
N ALA A 101 -29.47 -5.60 8.62
CA ALA A 101 -28.95 -4.34 8.12
C ALA A 101 -29.74 -3.15 8.68
N PHE A 102 -29.01 -2.14 9.15
CA PHE A 102 -29.52 -0.97 9.84
C PHE A 102 -29.04 0.31 9.15
N GLY A 103 -29.87 1.34 9.12
CA GLY A 103 -29.61 2.57 8.38
C GLY A 103 -30.11 2.54 6.93
N PRO A 104 -29.89 3.63 6.17
CA PRO A 104 -30.49 3.82 4.85
C PRO A 104 -30.02 2.76 3.83
N ALA A 105 -30.94 2.21 3.03
CA ALA A 105 -30.58 1.25 1.97
C ALA A 105 -29.73 1.87 0.85
N ASN A 106 -29.80 3.19 0.69
CA ASN A 106 -29.05 3.98 -0.29
C ASN A 106 -27.91 4.80 0.36
N ALA A 107 -27.43 4.40 1.54
CA ALA A 107 -26.32 5.07 2.20
C ALA A 107 -25.08 5.11 1.30
N LYS A 108 -24.36 6.25 1.33
CA LYS A 108 -23.10 6.40 0.56
C LYS A 108 -21.98 5.52 1.11
N VAL A 109 -22.05 5.20 2.40
CA VAL A 109 -21.09 4.36 3.09
C VAL A 109 -21.84 3.19 3.70
N THR A 110 -21.35 1.98 3.46
CA THR A 110 -21.81 0.76 4.11
C THR A 110 -20.65 0.15 4.89
N VAL A 111 -20.87 -0.13 6.17
CA VAL A 111 -19.94 -0.87 7.03
C VAL A 111 -20.47 -2.28 7.17
N ILE A 112 -19.63 -3.26 6.87
CA ILE A 112 -19.99 -4.68 6.97
C ILE A 112 -19.10 -5.30 8.04
N GLU A 113 -19.72 -5.78 9.11
CA GLU A 113 -19.02 -6.44 10.20
C GLU A 113 -19.19 -7.96 10.07
N PHE A 114 -18.08 -8.66 9.82
CA PHE A 114 -18.00 -10.11 9.98
C PHE A 114 -17.54 -10.42 11.40
N PHE A 115 -18.37 -11.13 12.16
CA PHE A 115 -18.09 -11.37 13.57
C PHE A 115 -18.61 -12.73 14.04
N ASP A 116 -18.10 -13.16 15.19
CA ASP A 116 -18.56 -14.36 15.91
C ASP A 116 -18.92 -13.96 17.35
N PHE A 117 -20.08 -14.41 17.85
CA PHE A 117 -20.55 -14.19 19.22
C PHE A 117 -19.61 -14.71 20.32
N ARG A 118 -18.65 -15.58 19.98
CA ARG A 118 -17.61 -16.07 20.89
C ARG A 118 -16.27 -15.38 20.75
N CYS A 119 -16.08 -14.51 19.77
CA CYS A 119 -14.81 -13.85 19.54
C CYS A 119 -14.54 -12.81 20.63
N PRO A 120 -13.45 -12.93 21.42
CA PRO A 120 -13.12 -11.95 22.45
C PRO A 120 -12.87 -10.55 21.87
N GLY A 121 -12.25 -10.48 20.68
CA GLY A 121 -12.03 -9.22 19.98
C GLY A 121 -13.34 -8.56 19.55
N CYS A 122 -14.30 -9.33 19.01
CA CYS A 122 -15.62 -8.81 18.64
C CYS A 122 -16.37 -8.28 19.86
N LYS A 123 -16.36 -9.01 20.99
CA LYS A 123 -16.95 -8.53 22.25
C LYS A 123 -16.32 -7.23 22.74
N ALA A 124 -15.00 -7.11 22.65
CA ALA A 124 -14.28 -5.91 23.09
C ALA A 124 -14.66 -4.66 22.28
N VAL A 125 -15.02 -4.81 21.00
CA VAL A 125 -15.40 -3.68 20.12
C VAL A 125 -16.91 -3.47 19.97
N ALA A 126 -17.74 -4.44 20.40
CA ALA A 126 -19.18 -4.40 20.17
C ALA A 126 -19.85 -3.12 20.72
N HIS A 127 -19.43 -2.67 21.91
CA HIS A 127 -19.93 -1.42 22.49
C HIS A 127 -19.61 -0.21 21.61
N ASP A 128 -18.35 -0.08 21.16
CA ASP A 128 -17.90 1.04 20.35
C ASP A 128 -18.50 0.98 18.94
N TYR A 129 -18.73 -0.22 18.40
CA TYR A 129 -19.45 -0.42 17.15
C TYR A 129 -20.90 0.07 17.26
N ARG A 130 -21.60 -0.27 18.34
CA ARG A 130 -22.96 0.24 18.60
C ARG A 130 -22.98 1.76 18.80
N ALA A 131 -21.97 2.33 19.44
CA ALA A 131 -21.83 3.78 19.56
C ALA A 131 -21.60 4.45 18.20
N LEU A 132 -20.77 3.86 17.34
CA LEU A 132 -20.55 4.32 15.97
C LEU A 132 -21.84 4.30 15.15
N MET A 133 -22.65 3.24 15.27
CA MET A 133 -23.96 3.16 14.63
C MET A 133 -24.90 4.29 15.06
N ALA A 134 -24.92 4.60 16.36
CA ALA A 134 -25.76 5.67 16.90
C ALA A 134 -25.29 7.07 16.47
N ALA A 135 -23.96 7.27 16.36
CA ALA A 135 -23.37 8.55 15.95
C ALA A 135 -23.54 8.84 14.45
N HIS A 136 -23.68 7.80 13.61
CA HIS A 136 -23.70 7.90 12.16
C HIS A 136 -24.98 7.31 11.53
N PRO A 137 -26.16 7.91 11.73
CA PRO A 137 -27.41 7.42 11.17
C PRO A 137 -27.47 7.46 9.63
N GLU A 138 -26.55 8.18 8.98
CA GLU A 138 -26.39 8.24 7.53
C GLU A 138 -25.68 7.03 6.92
N VAL A 139 -25.01 6.22 7.75
CA VAL A 139 -24.26 5.03 7.35
C VAL A 139 -25.15 3.79 7.41
N ARG A 140 -24.96 2.86 6.48
CA ARG A 140 -25.60 1.54 6.54
C ARG A 140 -24.67 0.56 7.24
N PHE A 141 -25.15 -0.08 8.30
CA PHE A 141 -24.40 -1.10 9.03
C PHE A 141 -25.02 -2.46 8.76
N VAL A 142 -24.20 -3.42 8.34
CA VAL A 142 -24.61 -4.77 7.95
C VAL A 142 -23.84 -5.78 8.77
N PHE A 143 -24.57 -6.66 9.43
CA PHE A 143 -24.00 -7.73 10.23
C PHE A 143 -23.91 -9.01 9.40
N LYS A 144 -22.73 -9.63 9.42
CA LYS A 144 -22.45 -10.95 8.81
C LYS A 144 -22.05 -11.91 9.92
N ASP A 145 -23.04 -12.61 10.47
CA ASP A 145 -22.85 -13.66 11.47
C ASP A 145 -21.96 -14.76 10.89
N TRP A 146 -20.71 -14.80 11.33
CA TRP A 146 -19.67 -15.69 10.81
C TRP A 146 -19.14 -16.62 11.92
N PRO A 147 -19.90 -17.69 12.26
CA PRO A 147 -19.58 -18.58 13.36
C PRO A 147 -18.42 -19.52 13.00
N ILE A 148 -17.19 -19.11 13.29
CA ILE A 148 -15.94 -19.81 12.92
C ILE A 148 -15.18 -20.38 14.12
N LEU A 149 -15.62 -20.11 15.35
CA LEU A 149 -14.88 -20.47 16.57
C LEU A 149 -15.31 -21.81 17.20
N ASP A 150 -16.29 -22.48 16.61
CA ASP A 150 -16.70 -23.82 17.01
C ASP A 150 -15.57 -24.85 16.77
N ARG A 151 -15.41 -25.80 17.71
CA ARG A 151 -14.40 -26.88 17.63
C ARG A 151 -14.98 -28.20 18.12
N GLY A 152 -14.66 -29.30 17.43
CA GLY A 152 -15.20 -30.62 17.78
C GLY A 152 -16.72 -30.63 17.68
N ASP A 153 -17.39 -31.10 18.74
CA ASP A 153 -18.85 -31.17 18.83
C ASP A 153 -19.50 -29.87 19.35
N ASP A 154 -18.71 -28.82 19.62
CA ASP A 154 -19.21 -27.52 20.04
C ASP A 154 -19.96 -26.83 18.89
N ILE A 155 -21.14 -26.30 19.19
CA ILE A 155 -22.01 -25.62 18.22
C ILE A 155 -22.41 -24.22 18.71
N THR A 156 -21.74 -23.69 19.73
CA THR A 156 -22.18 -22.50 20.45
C THR A 156 -22.18 -21.26 19.53
N SER A 157 -21.16 -21.09 18.69
CA SER A 157 -21.07 -19.96 17.74
C SER A 157 -22.19 -20.06 16.72
N GLN A 158 -22.38 -21.24 16.13
CA GLN A 158 -23.44 -21.49 15.17
C GLN A 158 -24.84 -21.31 15.78
N TYR A 159 -25.04 -21.79 17.02
CA TYR A 159 -26.30 -21.65 17.74
C TYR A 159 -26.62 -20.19 18.02
N ALA A 160 -25.65 -19.42 18.51
CA ALA A 160 -25.78 -17.98 18.75
C ALA A 160 -26.13 -17.21 17.47
N ALA A 161 -25.40 -17.46 16.37
CA ALA A 161 -25.68 -16.87 15.05
C ALA A 161 -27.10 -17.20 14.58
N ARG A 162 -27.51 -18.47 14.64
CA ARG A 162 -28.87 -18.88 14.25
C ARG A 162 -29.94 -18.24 15.13
N ALA A 163 -29.69 -18.12 16.43
CA ALA A 163 -30.61 -17.46 17.36
C ALA A 163 -30.75 -15.96 17.06
N ALA A 164 -29.65 -15.26 16.77
CA ALA A 164 -29.67 -13.85 16.39
C ALA A 164 -30.42 -13.65 15.06
N LEU A 165 -30.14 -14.46 14.03
CA LEU A 165 -30.87 -14.42 12.76
C LEU A 165 -32.36 -14.76 12.91
N ALA A 166 -32.74 -15.67 13.81
CA ALA A 166 -34.14 -15.94 14.12
C ALA A 166 -34.81 -14.75 14.85
N ALA A 167 -34.07 -14.03 15.69
CA ALA A 167 -34.55 -12.80 16.31
C ALA A 167 -34.65 -11.64 15.31
N HIS A 168 -33.81 -11.61 14.26
CA HIS A 168 -33.93 -10.64 13.17
C HIS A 168 -35.29 -10.70 12.48
N GLN A 169 -35.83 -11.90 12.24
CA GLN A 169 -37.16 -12.10 11.67
C GLN A 169 -38.29 -11.56 12.57
N GLN A 170 -37.99 -11.30 13.85
CA GLN A 170 -38.91 -10.72 14.83
C GLN A 170 -38.61 -9.23 15.10
N GLY A 171 -37.68 -8.62 14.36
CA GLY A 171 -37.25 -7.25 14.55
C GLY A 171 -36.39 -7.00 15.80
N LYS A 172 -35.79 -8.06 16.38
CA LYS A 172 -35.09 -8.02 17.68
C LYS A 172 -33.61 -8.42 17.60
N TYR A 173 -32.99 -8.25 16.44
CA TYR A 173 -31.62 -8.69 16.22
C TYR A 173 -30.63 -7.94 17.14
N LEU A 174 -30.76 -6.61 17.23
CA LEU A 174 -29.82 -5.77 17.99
C LEU A 174 -29.88 -6.05 19.49
N GLU A 175 -31.05 -6.35 20.03
CA GLU A 175 -31.23 -6.73 21.43
C GLU A 175 -30.56 -8.06 21.75
N VAL A 176 -30.64 -9.03 20.83
CA VAL A 176 -29.90 -10.30 20.97
C VAL A 176 -28.40 -10.08 20.80
N TYR A 177 -28.00 -9.26 19.83
CA TYR A 177 -26.60 -8.91 19.62
C TYR A 177 -26.00 -8.32 20.90
N ASP A 178 -26.65 -7.31 21.47
CA ASP A 178 -26.20 -6.65 22.69
C ASP A 178 -26.12 -7.63 23.86
N ALA A 179 -27.12 -8.50 24.03
CA ALA A 179 -27.14 -9.48 25.11
C ALA A 179 -26.05 -10.56 24.99
N LEU A 180 -25.67 -10.94 23.76
CA LEU A 180 -24.65 -11.97 23.53
C LEU A 180 -23.24 -11.39 23.45
N MET A 181 -23.09 -10.10 23.17
CA MET A 181 -21.80 -9.42 23.00
C MET A 181 -21.27 -8.69 24.23
N THR A 182 -21.95 -8.78 25.37
CA THR A 182 -21.42 -8.32 26.67
C THR A 182 -20.24 -9.15 27.18
#